data_AF-A0AAN0J4T6-F1
#
_entry.id   AF-A0AAN0J4T6-F1
#
_cell.length_a   1.000
_cell.length_b   1.000
_cell.length_c   1.000
_cell.angle_alpha   90.00
_cell.angle_beta   90.00
_cell.angle_gamma   90.00
#
_symmetry.space_group_name_H-M   'P 1'
#
loop_
_entity.id
_entity.type
_entity.pdbx_description
1 polymer ?
#
loop_
_entity_poly.entity_id
_entity_poly.type
_entity_poly.pdbx_seq_one_letter_code
_entity_poly.pdbx_strand_id
1 'polypeptide(L)'
;MYVAQIHQLNDDSRGPTVKAIVSRMKTVRSSVAGETGGRRLLRFIAISASLPNIDDIASWLGTEEQPGIIIDDSHRPVQLRRVVLGFPDASTEFKFDLSLSYKISGIIQCYSNQKPTLVFCATCKGTQQAAGILVKDARFVMNVEHRRRLQSAASSVNDSKLKELIAYGVGYHHAGMSSNDRKLIETMFTNGELPILCELICYSVFD
;
A
#
# COMPACT_ATOMS: atom_id res chain seq x y z
N MET A 1 7.57 -16.44 -19.71
CA MET A 1 7.44 -15.01 -19.37
C MET A 1 6.50 -14.89 -18.18
N TYR A 2 6.99 -14.26 -17.12
CA TYR A 2 6.20 -13.95 -15.93
C TYR A 2 5.74 -12.49 -16.02
N VAL A 3 4.46 -12.23 -15.80
CA VAL A 3 3.88 -10.88 -15.82
C VAL A 3 3.04 -10.67 -14.57
N ALA A 4 3.49 -9.78 -13.70
CA ALA A 4 2.77 -9.41 -12.48
C ALA A 4 1.95 -8.13 -12.67
N GLN A 5 0.92 -7.96 -11.84
CA GLN A 5 0.06 -6.77 -11.75
C GLN A 5 -0.66 -6.44 -13.07
N ILE A 6 -1.21 -7.46 -13.74
CA ILE A 6 -1.96 -7.27 -14.99
C ILE A 6 -3.13 -6.29 -14.86
N HIS A 7 -3.70 -6.11 -13.67
CA HIS A 7 -4.72 -5.09 -13.42
C HIS A 7 -4.26 -3.64 -13.71
N GLN A 8 -2.95 -3.39 -13.74
CA GLN A 8 -2.38 -2.11 -14.13
C GLN A 8 -2.22 -1.95 -15.65
N LEU A 9 -2.75 -2.87 -16.48
CA LEU A 9 -2.72 -2.70 -17.95
C LEU A 9 -3.47 -1.45 -18.44
N ASN A 10 -4.37 -0.91 -17.63
CA ASN A 10 -5.10 0.32 -17.89
C ASN A 10 -4.40 1.56 -17.31
N ASP A 11 -3.25 1.40 -16.66
CA ASP A 11 -2.41 2.53 -16.27
C ASP A 11 -1.83 3.21 -17.52
N ASP A 12 -2.04 4.51 -17.66
CA ASP A 12 -1.63 5.27 -18.85
C ASP A 12 -0.11 5.28 -19.06
N SER A 13 0.68 5.11 -18.00
CA SER A 13 2.14 5.16 -18.07
C SER A 13 2.74 3.78 -18.38
N ARG A 14 2.33 2.75 -17.63
CA ARG A 14 2.94 1.42 -17.68
C ARG A 14 2.18 0.47 -18.60
N GLY A 15 0.86 0.64 -18.72
CA GLY A 15 -0.03 -0.23 -19.46
C GLY A 15 0.39 -0.45 -20.92
N PRO A 16 0.58 0.62 -21.73
CA PRO A 16 1.00 0.50 -23.13
C PRO A 16 2.30 -0.28 -23.30
N THR A 17 3.28 -0.05 -22.42
CA THR A 17 4.58 -0.72 -22.43
C THR A 17 4.44 -2.22 -22.17
N VAL A 18 3.68 -2.61 -21.15
CA VAL A 18 3.44 -4.03 -20.85
C VAL A 18 2.71 -4.72 -22.00
N LYS A 19 1.68 -4.06 -22.57
CA LYS A 19 0.94 -4.57 -23.74
C LYS A 19 1.87 -4.82 -24.93
N ALA A 20 2.76 -3.89 -25.23
CA ALA A 20 3.74 -4.01 -26.32
C ALA A 20 4.73 -5.16 -26.09
N ILE A 21 5.26 -5.32 -24.88
CA ILE A 21 6.20 -6.38 -24.55
C ILE A 21 5.53 -7.75 -24.66
N VAL A 22 4.34 -7.92 -24.07
CA VAL A 22 3.59 -9.19 -24.14
C VAL A 22 3.27 -9.55 -25.58
N SER A 23 2.81 -8.57 -26.39
CA SER A 23 2.50 -8.79 -27.80
C SER A 23 3.73 -9.21 -28.60
N ARG A 24 4.88 -8.55 -28.38
CA ARG A 24 6.15 -8.91 -29.04
C ARG A 24 6.60 -10.33 -28.66
N MET A 25 6.44 -10.70 -27.40
CA MET A 25 6.77 -12.05 -26.92
C MET A 25 5.83 -13.12 -27.49
N LYS A 26 4.55 -12.79 -27.75
CA LYS A 26 3.64 -13.67 -28.49
C LYS A 26 4.13 -13.88 -29.93
N THR A 27 4.57 -12.82 -30.62
CA THR A 27 5.13 -12.94 -31.98
C THR A 27 6.36 -13.85 -32.00
N VAL A 28 7.29 -13.69 -31.05
CA VAL A 28 8.48 -14.54 -30.91
C VAL A 28 8.10 -16.00 -30.65
N ARG A 29 7.08 -16.24 -29.80
CA ARG A 29 6.57 -17.60 -29.58
C ARG A 29 6.11 -18.23 -30.89
N SER A 30 5.36 -17.50 -31.72
CA SER A 30 4.85 -18.01 -33.00
C SER A 30 5.96 -18.29 -34.02
N SER A 31 7.00 -17.45 -34.08
CA SER A 31 8.12 -17.66 -35.02
C SER A 31 8.99 -18.86 -34.64
N VAL A 32 9.32 -19.02 -33.35
CA VAL A 32 10.19 -20.11 -32.86
C VAL A 32 9.47 -21.46 -32.84
N ALA A 33 8.14 -21.46 -32.73
CA ALA A 33 7.33 -22.68 -32.78
C ALA A 33 7.47 -23.44 -34.12
N GLY A 34 7.58 -22.70 -35.24
CA GLY A 34 7.74 -23.27 -36.57
C GLY A 34 9.09 -23.95 -36.80
N GLU A 35 10.16 -23.45 -36.18
CA GLU A 35 11.54 -23.94 -36.38
C GLU A 35 11.90 -25.11 -35.46
N THR A 36 11.30 -25.20 -34.28
CA THR A 36 11.71 -26.15 -33.21
C THR A 36 10.80 -27.36 -33.07
N GLY A 37 9.85 -27.56 -33.99
CA GLY A 37 8.87 -28.66 -33.92
C GLY A 37 8.09 -28.68 -32.61
N GLY A 38 7.85 -27.50 -32.01
CA GLY A 38 7.12 -27.35 -30.75
C GLY A 38 7.88 -27.69 -29.46
N ARG A 39 9.18 -28.00 -29.50
CA ARG A 39 9.91 -28.53 -28.33
C ARG A 39 10.28 -27.51 -27.23
N ARG A 40 10.16 -26.20 -27.48
CA ARG A 40 10.34 -25.13 -26.46
C ARG A 40 9.42 -23.93 -26.73
N LEU A 41 8.16 -24.02 -26.32
CA LEU A 41 7.22 -22.91 -26.40
C LEU A 41 7.33 -21.99 -25.18
N LEU A 42 7.36 -20.68 -25.42
CA LEU A 42 7.30 -19.68 -24.36
C LEU A 42 5.97 -19.79 -23.60
N ARG A 43 6.03 -20.15 -22.32
CA ARG A 43 4.86 -20.14 -21.41
C ARG A 43 4.65 -18.76 -20.81
N PHE A 44 3.41 -18.27 -20.83
CA PHE A 44 2.99 -17.08 -20.08
C PHE A 44 2.44 -17.49 -18.72
N ILE A 45 2.87 -16.78 -17.67
CA ILE A 45 2.30 -16.87 -16.33
C ILE A 45 1.96 -15.44 -15.93
N ALA A 46 0.67 -15.17 -15.77
CA ALA A 46 0.14 -13.86 -15.43
C ALA A 46 -0.47 -13.90 -14.03
N ILE A 47 -0.10 -12.95 -13.17
CA ILE A 47 -0.64 -12.82 -11.81
C ILE A 47 -1.18 -11.40 -11.63
N SER A 48 -2.34 -11.28 -10.99
CA SER A 48 -3.00 -10.00 -10.75
C SER A 48 -3.86 -10.05 -9.49
N ALA A 49 -4.16 -8.87 -8.92
CA ALA A 49 -5.38 -8.68 -8.14
C ALA A 49 -6.61 -9.07 -8.98
N SER A 50 -7.71 -9.42 -8.30
CA SER A 50 -8.95 -9.90 -8.93
C SER A 50 -9.43 -8.92 -10.01
N LEU A 51 -9.70 -9.45 -11.20
CA LEU A 51 -10.10 -8.69 -12.38
C LEU A 51 -11.49 -9.14 -12.85
N PRO A 52 -12.40 -8.20 -13.16
CA PRO A 52 -13.73 -8.55 -13.65
C PRO A 52 -13.69 -9.09 -15.09
N ASN A 53 -12.66 -8.76 -15.88
CA ASN A 53 -12.51 -9.09 -17.29
C ASN A 53 -11.44 -10.16 -17.53
N ILE A 54 -11.42 -11.21 -16.70
CA ILE A 54 -10.38 -12.26 -16.80
C ILE A 54 -10.42 -13.02 -18.14
N ASP A 55 -11.59 -13.17 -18.74
CA ASP A 55 -11.77 -13.91 -19.99
C ASP A 55 -11.07 -13.19 -21.14
N ASP A 56 -11.20 -11.86 -21.22
CA ASP A 56 -10.51 -11.04 -22.21
C ASP A 56 -8.98 -11.15 -22.05
N ILE A 57 -8.50 -11.15 -20.80
CA ILE A 57 -7.07 -11.29 -20.49
C ILE A 57 -6.57 -12.69 -20.85
N ALA A 58 -7.34 -13.73 -20.56
CA ALA A 58 -6.99 -15.11 -20.88
C ALA A 58 -6.94 -15.33 -22.39
N SER A 59 -7.96 -14.86 -23.12
CA SER A 59 -7.99 -14.84 -24.59
C SER A 59 -6.79 -14.07 -25.14
N TRP A 60 -6.51 -12.87 -24.62
CA TRP A 60 -5.36 -12.07 -25.03
C TRP A 60 -4.01 -12.78 -24.78
N LEU A 61 -3.86 -13.56 -23.72
CA LEU A 61 -2.66 -14.35 -23.43
C LEU A 61 -2.57 -15.66 -24.22
N GLY A 62 -3.64 -16.04 -24.94
CA GLY A 62 -3.72 -17.25 -25.75
C GLY A 62 -4.11 -18.50 -24.95
N THR A 63 -4.95 -18.34 -23.93
CA THR A 63 -5.57 -19.43 -23.15
C THR A 63 -7.09 -19.30 -23.24
N GLU A 64 -7.66 -19.72 -24.37
CA GLU A 64 -9.11 -19.64 -24.62
C GLU A 64 -9.91 -20.75 -23.90
N GLU A 65 -9.28 -21.91 -23.64
CA GLU A 65 -9.97 -23.09 -23.06
C GLU A 65 -9.95 -23.13 -21.52
N GLN A 66 -9.06 -22.37 -20.88
CA GLN A 66 -8.94 -22.29 -19.43
C GLN A 66 -8.69 -20.83 -19.02
N PRO A 67 -9.75 -20.03 -18.77
CA PRO A 67 -9.59 -18.74 -18.14
C PRO A 67 -8.87 -18.98 -16.81
N GLY A 68 -7.87 -18.16 -16.52
CA GLY A 68 -7.00 -18.38 -15.36
C GLY A 68 -7.77 -18.54 -14.05
N ILE A 69 -7.09 -19.05 -13.02
CA ILE A 69 -7.72 -19.27 -11.71
C ILE A 69 -8.14 -17.91 -11.12
N ILE A 70 -9.46 -17.70 -10.95
CA ILE A 70 -9.99 -16.56 -10.21
C ILE A 70 -9.95 -16.91 -8.72
N ILE A 71 -9.26 -16.07 -7.96
CA ILE A 71 -9.25 -16.16 -6.50
C ILE A 71 -10.03 -14.95 -5.99
N ASP A 72 -11.17 -15.19 -5.37
CA ASP A 72 -11.97 -14.15 -4.73
C ASP A 72 -11.42 -13.78 -3.34
N ASP A 73 -11.97 -12.72 -2.74
CA ASP A 73 -11.54 -12.24 -1.42
C ASP A 73 -11.75 -13.28 -0.30
N SER A 74 -12.64 -14.27 -0.46
CA SER A 74 -12.89 -15.30 0.55
C SER A 74 -11.71 -16.25 0.74
N HIS A 75 -10.84 -16.37 -0.25
CA HIS A 75 -9.65 -17.23 -0.21
C HIS A 75 -8.45 -16.56 0.50
N ARG A 76 -8.59 -15.33 1.00
CA ARG A 76 -7.51 -14.66 1.73
C ARG A 76 -7.21 -15.39 3.05
N PRO A 77 -5.93 -15.71 3.34
CA PRO A 77 -5.55 -16.29 4.64
C PRO A 77 -5.96 -15.44 5.84
N VAL A 78 -6.00 -14.12 5.65
CA VAL A 78 -6.49 -13.14 6.62
C VAL A 78 -7.69 -12.42 6.03
N GLN A 79 -8.87 -12.66 6.60
CA GLN A 79 -10.11 -12.05 6.17
C GLN A 79 -10.10 -10.54 6.45
N LEU A 80 -10.48 -9.75 5.46
CA LEU A 80 -10.53 -8.30 5.56
C LEU A 80 -11.95 -7.83 5.87
N ARG A 81 -12.09 -6.92 6.84
CA ARG A 81 -13.34 -6.21 7.10
C ARG A 81 -13.24 -4.79 6.52
N ARG A 82 -14.12 -4.46 5.58
CA ARG A 82 -14.25 -3.10 5.03
C ARG A 82 -15.36 -2.36 5.74
N VAL A 83 -15.08 -1.13 6.19
CA VAL A 83 -16.07 -0.21 6.74
C VAL A 83 -15.93 1.12 6.00
N VAL A 84 -17.04 1.66 5.49
CA VAL A 84 -17.08 2.96 4.82
C VAL A 84 -17.86 3.92 5.71
N LEU A 85 -17.20 5.00 6.12
CA LEU A 85 -17.80 6.04 6.97
C LEU A 85 -17.99 7.30 6.14
N GLY A 86 -19.24 7.72 5.97
CA GLY A 86 -19.57 8.98 5.31
C GLY A 86 -19.43 10.17 6.28
N PHE A 87 -18.81 11.25 5.80
CA PHE A 87 -18.71 12.51 6.54
C PHE A 87 -19.33 13.63 5.69
N PRO A 88 -20.03 14.59 6.32
CA PRO A 88 -20.57 15.73 5.59
C PRO A 88 -19.45 16.55 4.97
N ASP A 89 -19.70 17.06 3.77
CA ASP A 89 -18.74 17.86 3.02
C ASP A 89 -18.41 19.17 3.76
N ALA A 90 -17.20 19.67 3.56
CA ALA A 90 -16.77 20.97 4.05
C ALA A 90 -16.72 21.98 2.91
N SER A 91 -16.66 23.27 3.23
CA SER A 91 -16.62 24.31 2.20
C SER A 91 -15.44 24.20 1.23
N THR A 92 -14.37 23.50 1.61
CA THR A 92 -13.17 23.26 0.78
C THR A 92 -12.56 21.89 1.10
N GLU A 93 -11.89 21.28 0.14
CA GLU A 93 -11.16 20.00 0.28
C GLU A 93 -10.17 20.02 1.46
N PHE A 94 -9.39 21.10 1.60
CA PHE A 94 -8.46 21.25 2.72
C PHE A 94 -9.15 21.22 4.09
N LYS A 95 -10.30 21.88 4.22
CA LYS A 95 -11.06 21.87 5.48
C LYS A 95 -11.70 20.50 5.72
N PHE A 96 -12.12 19.83 4.66
CA PHE A 96 -12.65 18.47 4.73
C PHE A 96 -11.57 17.52 5.26
N ASP A 97 -10.40 17.47 4.64
CA ASP A 97 -9.25 16.66 5.07
C ASP A 97 -8.82 16.94 6.52
N LEU A 98 -8.78 18.22 6.89
CA LEU A 98 -8.47 18.60 8.27
C LEU A 98 -9.55 18.10 9.23
N SER A 99 -10.84 18.24 8.88
CA SER A 99 -11.94 17.73 9.69
C SER A 99 -11.86 16.21 9.89
N LEU A 100 -11.49 15.47 8.84
CA LEU A 100 -11.26 14.03 8.89
C LEU A 100 -10.11 13.69 9.84
N SER A 101 -9.02 14.46 9.81
CA SER A 101 -7.85 14.24 10.69
C SER A 101 -8.21 14.22 12.18
N TYR A 102 -9.17 15.04 12.60
CA TYR A 102 -9.68 15.05 13.99
C TYR A 102 -10.57 13.84 14.33
N LYS A 103 -11.11 13.13 13.33
CA LYS A 103 -11.93 11.92 13.52
C LYS A 103 -11.10 10.65 13.60
N ILE A 104 -9.87 10.65 13.08
CA ILE A 104 -9.02 9.45 12.97
C ILE A 104 -8.84 8.76 14.33
N SER A 105 -8.57 9.49 15.42
CA SER A 105 -8.37 8.87 16.74
C SER A 105 -9.58 8.03 17.19
N GLY A 106 -10.80 8.55 17.03
CA GLY A 106 -12.02 7.83 17.37
C GLY A 106 -12.25 6.59 16.49
N ILE A 107 -11.89 6.67 15.21
CA ILE A 107 -11.95 5.54 14.28
C ILE A 107 -10.96 4.45 14.71
N ILE A 108 -9.72 4.81 15.01
CA ILE A 108 -8.69 3.86 15.50
C ILE A 108 -9.20 3.17 16.77
N GLN A 109 -9.72 3.93 17.74
CA GLN A 109 -10.24 3.38 18.99
C GLN A 109 -11.41 2.41 18.77
N CYS A 110 -12.25 2.67 17.78
CA CYS A 110 -13.39 1.82 17.47
C CYS A 110 -13.01 0.51 16.77
N TYR A 111 -12.00 0.53 15.88
CA TYR A 111 -11.75 -0.60 14.96
C TYR A 111 -10.39 -1.29 15.13
N SER A 112 -9.38 -0.61 15.68
CA SER A 112 -8.00 -1.11 15.70
C SER A 112 -7.77 -2.24 16.72
N ASN A 113 -8.50 -2.22 17.84
CA ASN A 113 -8.26 -3.13 18.98
C ASN A 113 -6.79 -3.09 19.46
N GLN A 114 -6.21 -1.89 19.54
CA GLN A 114 -4.81 -1.66 19.96
C GLN A 114 -3.76 -2.37 19.09
N LYS A 115 -4.07 -2.58 17.80
CA LYS A 115 -3.12 -3.14 16.82
C LYS A 115 -2.41 -2.01 16.06
N PRO A 116 -1.22 -2.28 15.47
CA PRO A 116 -0.56 -1.33 14.59
C PRO A 116 -1.52 -0.85 13.49
N THR A 117 -1.59 0.48 13.30
CA THR A 117 -2.54 1.10 12.38
C THR A 117 -1.83 2.03 11.41
N LEU A 118 -2.01 1.75 10.11
CA LEU A 118 -1.50 2.56 9.01
C LEU A 118 -2.61 3.51 8.53
N VAL A 119 -2.30 4.81 8.44
CA VAL A 119 -3.25 5.88 8.08
C VAL A 119 -2.77 6.53 6.78
N PHE A 120 -3.50 6.33 5.69
CA PHE A 120 -3.14 6.94 4.40
C PHE A 120 -3.69 8.36 4.27
N CYS A 121 -2.83 9.29 3.85
CA CYS A 121 -3.13 10.71 3.66
C CYS A 121 -2.82 11.14 2.21
N ALA A 122 -3.57 12.11 1.69
CA ALA A 122 -3.44 12.54 0.29
C ALA A 122 -2.18 13.38 -0.01
N THR A 123 -1.59 14.04 0.99
CA THR A 123 -0.44 14.95 0.80
C THR A 123 0.61 14.80 1.90
N CYS A 124 1.87 15.16 1.60
CA CYS A 124 2.95 15.14 2.62
C CYS A 124 2.60 16.00 3.83
N LYS A 125 2.04 17.20 3.58
CA LYS A 125 1.60 18.11 4.63
C LYS A 125 0.44 17.53 5.44
N GLY A 126 -0.55 16.92 4.78
CA GLY A 126 -1.66 16.23 5.42
C GLY A 126 -1.20 15.07 6.30
N THR A 127 -0.16 14.34 5.86
CA THR A 127 0.45 13.25 6.62
C THR A 127 1.06 13.75 7.94
N GLN A 128 1.91 14.79 7.87
CA GLN A 128 2.50 15.42 9.06
C GLN A 128 1.42 16.01 9.99
N GLN A 129 0.41 16.65 9.41
CA GLN A 129 -0.67 17.30 10.16
C GLN A 129 -1.55 16.28 10.89
N ALA A 130 -1.94 15.19 10.23
CA ALA A 130 -2.70 14.10 10.84
C ALA A 130 -1.93 13.47 12.01
N ALA A 131 -0.63 13.19 11.81
CA ALA A 131 0.22 12.66 12.87
C ALA A 131 0.31 13.62 14.08
N GLY A 132 0.48 14.93 13.83
CA GLY A 132 0.48 15.95 14.88
C GLY A 132 -0.86 16.16 15.59
N ILE A 133 -1.98 15.83 14.96
CA ILE A 133 -3.29 15.82 15.63
C ILE A 133 -3.43 14.57 16.50
N LEU A 134 -3.01 13.41 15.98
CA LEU A 134 -3.11 12.12 16.66
C LEU A 134 -2.25 12.06 17.94
N VAL A 135 -1.08 12.70 17.94
CA VAL A 135 -0.18 12.74 19.11
C VAL A 135 -0.83 13.33 20.37
N LYS A 136 -1.86 14.17 20.19
CA LYS A 136 -2.61 14.79 21.30
C LYS A 136 -3.43 13.76 22.07
N ASP A 137 -3.63 12.58 21.49
CA ASP A 137 -4.28 11.46 22.13
C ASP A 137 -3.21 10.46 22.63
N ALA A 138 -2.85 10.55 23.91
CA ALA A 138 -1.79 9.74 24.50
C ALA A 138 -2.15 8.25 24.69
N ARG A 139 -3.34 7.81 24.24
CA ARG A 139 -3.88 6.47 24.49
C ARG A 139 -3.21 5.35 23.69
N PHE A 140 -2.24 5.67 22.82
CA PHE A 140 -1.54 4.68 21.98
C PHE A 140 -0.30 4.06 22.64
N VAL A 141 0.22 4.64 23.73
CA VAL A 141 1.40 4.13 24.43
C VAL A 141 1.00 3.08 25.47
N MET A 142 1.50 1.85 25.31
CA MET A 142 0.99 0.69 26.04
C MET A 142 1.57 0.53 27.45
N ASN A 143 2.88 0.74 27.63
CA ASN A 143 3.55 0.58 28.93
C ASN A 143 4.87 1.40 29.03
N VAL A 144 5.47 1.39 30.22
CA VAL A 144 6.71 2.16 30.51
C VAL A 144 7.88 1.71 29.64
N GLU A 145 8.03 0.41 29.41
CA GLU A 145 9.13 -0.12 28.60
C GLU A 145 8.98 0.23 27.11
N HIS A 146 7.75 0.20 26.60
CA HIS A 146 7.40 0.66 25.26
C HIS A 146 7.72 2.15 25.09
N ARG A 147 7.36 2.98 26.09
CA ARG A 147 7.72 4.40 26.11
C ARG A 147 9.24 4.61 26.07
N ARG A 148 10.01 3.80 26.81
CA ARG A 148 11.47 3.87 26.82
C ARG A 148 12.07 3.57 25.44
N ARG A 149 11.55 2.55 24.74
CA ARG A 149 11.96 2.23 23.37
C ARG A 149 11.65 3.36 22.39
N LEU A 150 10.45 3.94 22.47
CA LEU A 150 10.06 5.09 21.65
C LEU A 150 10.97 6.31 21.89
N GLN A 151 11.31 6.61 23.14
CA GLN A 151 12.22 7.71 23.49
C GLN A 151 13.65 7.47 22.98
N SER A 152 14.13 6.22 23.08
CA SER A 152 15.42 5.84 22.51
C SER A 152 15.44 6.04 21.00
N ALA A 153 14.41 5.58 20.29
CA ALA A 153 14.31 5.73 18.84
C ALA A 153 14.20 7.20 18.42
N ALA A 154 13.38 8.00 19.13
CA ALA A 154 13.25 9.43 18.90
C ALA A 154 14.60 10.18 19.01
N SER A 155 15.54 9.68 19.82
CA SER A 155 16.87 10.27 19.96
C SER A 155 17.77 10.06 18.73
N SER A 156 17.44 9.10 17.87
CA SER A 156 18.16 8.78 16.62
C SER A 156 17.56 9.43 15.38
N VAL A 157 16.45 10.16 15.51
CA VAL A 157 15.75 10.85 14.41
C VAL A 157 16.38 12.21 14.14
N ASN A 158 16.54 12.55 12.86
CA ASN A 158 17.03 13.87 12.44
C ASN A 158 15.92 14.93 12.35
N ASP A 159 14.76 14.55 11.82
CA ASP A 159 13.59 15.44 11.74
C ASP A 159 13.04 15.76 13.14
N SER A 160 13.07 17.05 13.50
CA SER A 160 12.64 17.52 14.82
C SER A 160 11.17 17.28 15.10
N LYS A 161 10.29 17.41 14.11
CA LYS A 161 8.86 17.14 14.28
C LYS A 161 8.63 15.66 14.47
N LEU A 162 9.24 14.82 13.64
CA LEU A 162 9.11 13.36 13.75
C LEU A 162 9.59 12.87 15.12
N LYS A 163 10.70 13.41 15.62
CA LYS A 163 11.23 13.13 16.95
C LYS A 163 10.20 13.38 18.06
N GLU A 164 9.48 14.49 18.00
CA GLU A 164 8.42 14.81 18.96
C GLU A 164 7.27 13.81 18.89
N LEU A 165 6.89 13.36 17.69
CA LEU A 165 5.74 12.47 17.49
C LEU A 165 6.04 11.02 17.92
N ILE A 166 7.22 10.48 17.58
CA ILE A 166 7.58 9.08 17.90
C ILE A 166 7.52 8.86 19.41
N ALA A 167 7.91 9.85 20.22
CA ALA A 167 7.88 9.75 21.67
C ALA A 167 6.49 9.39 22.25
N TYR A 168 5.42 9.65 21.49
CA TYR A 168 4.03 9.32 21.84
C TYR A 168 3.44 8.18 20.99
N GLY A 169 4.26 7.47 20.21
CA GLY A 169 3.85 6.30 19.44
C GLY A 169 3.17 6.62 18.10
N VAL A 170 3.38 7.82 17.58
CA VAL A 170 2.86 8.23 16.26
C VAL A 170 4.03 8.65 15.37
N GLY A 171 4.06 8.17 14.13
CA GLY A 171 5.04 8.60 13.12
C GLY A 171 4.37 9.03 11.84
N TYR A 172 5.17 9.61 10.94
CA TYR A 172 4.77 9.79 9.54
C TYR A 172 5.83 9.26 8.60
N HIS A 173 5.41 8.90 7.40
CA HIS A 173 6.26 8.48 6.31
C HIS A 173 5.82 9.11 4.98
N HIS A 174 6.77 9.72 4.28
CA HIS A 174 6.57 10.34 2.97
C HIS A 174 7.89 10.45 2.19
N ALA A 175 7.82 10.64 0.87
CA ALA A 175 8.98 10.67 -0.02
C ALA A 175 10.06 11.72 0.33
N GLY A 176 9.70 12.81 1.01
CA GLY A 176 10.64 13.86 1.43
C GLY A 176 11.47 13.56 2.69
N MET A 177 11.37 12.38 3.30
CA MET A 177 12.13 12.04 4.50
C MET A 177 13.57 11.62 4.20
N SER A 178 14.46 11.80 5.18
CA SER A 178 15.81 11.24 5.08
C SER A 178 15.75 9.70 5.01
N SER A 179 16.71 9.10 4.28
CA SER A 179 16.79 7.63 4.16
C SER A 179 16.93 6.93 5.53
N ASN A 180 17.60 7.58 6.49
CA ASN A 180 17.77 7.06 7.84
C ASN A 180 16.46 7.09 8.63
N ASP A 181 15.76 8.23 8.66
CA ASP A 181 14.50 8.35 9.40
C ASP A 181 13.43 7.43 8.79
N ARG A 182 13.41 7.31 7.46
CA ARG A 182 12.51 6.41 6.73
C ARG A 182 12.70 4.95 7.17
N LYS A 183 13.93 4.43 7.09
CA LYS A 183 14.24 3.05 7.51
C LYS A 183 13.90 2.81 8.98
N LEU A 184 14.15 3.78 9.84
CA LEU A 184 13.84 3.69 11.26
C LEU A 184 12.34 3.52 11.48
N ILE A 185 11.52 4.39 10.89
CA ILE A 185 10.05 4.34 11.02
C ILE A 185 9.47 3.05 10.43
N GLU A 186 9.92 2.65 9.24
CA GLU A 186 9.51 1.39 8.60
C GLU A 186 9.82 0.19 9.50
N THR A 187 11.01 0.14 10.09
CA THR A 187 11.44 -0.94 10.98
C THR A 187 10.62 -0.96 12.27
N MET A 188 10.43 0.20 12.90
CA MET A 188 9.65 0.29 14.14
C MET A 188 8.20 -0.12 13.94
N PHE A 189 7.57 0.30 12.83
CA PHE A 189 6.19 -0.07 12.53
C PHE A 189 6.06 -1.57 12.24
N THR A 190 6.97 -2.13 11.43
CA THR A 190 6.98 -3.56 11.08
C THR A 190 7.20 -4.45 12.31
N ASN A 191 8.02 -3.99 13.27
CA ASN A 191 8.25 -4.69 14.54
C ASN A 191 7.12 -4.51 15.56
N GLY A 192 6.07 -3.73 15.25
CA GLY A 192 4.97 -3.42 16.16
C GLY A 192 5.37 -2.47 17.31
N GLU A 193 6.51 -1.80 17.20
CA GLU A 193 6.98 -0.83 18.20
C GLU A 193 6.38 0.56 17.98
N LEU A 194 6.00 0.91 16.76
CA LEU A 194 5.30 2.15 16.46
C LEU A 194 3.80 1.84 16.25
N PRO A 195 2.90 2.24 17.18
CA PRO A 195 1.47 1.96 17.07
C PRO A 195 0.82 2.55 15.83
N ILE A 196 1.07 3.83 15.54
CA ILE A 196 0.40 4.55 14.46
C ILE A 196 1.42 5.12 13.48
N LEU A 197 1.20 4.86 12.20
CA LEU A 197 1.99 5.44 11.11
C LEU A 197 1.07 6.15 10.12
N CYS A 198 1.26 7.46 9.93
CA CYS A 198 0.63 8.21 8.84
C CYS A 198 1.50 8.12 7.59
N GLU A 199 0.93 7.74 6.46
CA GLU A 199 1.62 7.46 5.21
C GLU A 199 1.04 8.33 4.09
N LEU A 200 1.90 8.94 3.27
CA LEU A 200 1.44 9.55 2.02
C LEU A 200 0.93 8.43 1.09
N ILE A 201 -0.24 8.61 0.47
CA ILE A 201 -0.69 7.71 -0.60
C ILE A 201 0.35 7.73 -1.73
N CYS A 202 1.19 6.69 -1.75
CA CYS A 202 2.05 6.35 -2.86
C CYS A 202 1.48 5.09 -3.50
N TYR A 203 1.20 5.14 -4.80
CA TYR A 203 0.76 4.00 -5.62
C TYR A 203 1.84 2.89 -5.77
N SER A 204 2.90 2.88 -4.95
CA SER A 204 4.17 2.23 -5.30
C SER A 204 5.00 1.63 -4.16
N VAL A 205 4.54 1.60 -2.89
CA VAL A 205 5.45 1.25 -1.77
C VAL A 205 5.15 -0.10 -1.08
N PHE A 206 4.02 -0.76 -1.37
CA PHE A 206 3.75 -2.11 -0.83
C PHE A 206 3.53 -3.16 -1.93
N ASP A 207 4.36 -3.12 -2.97
CA ASP A 207 4.52 -4.17 -3.97
C ASP A 207 5.94 -4.78 -3.92
#